data_AF-A0A2E2L1S1-F1
#
_entry.id   AF-A0A2E2L1S1-F1
#
_cell.length_a   1.000
_cell.length_b   1.000
_cell.length_c   1.000
_cell.angle_alpha   90.00
_cell.angle_beta   90.00
_cell.angle_gamma   90.00
#
_symmetry.space_group_name_H-M   'P 1'
#
loop_
_entity.id
_entity.type
_entity.pdbx_description
1 polymer ?
#
loop_
_entity_poly.entity_id
_entity_poly.type
_entity_poly.pdbx_seq_one_letter_code
_entity_poly.pdbx_strand_id
1 'polypeptide(L)'
;MAALTLVGLVGPPASAQVTAFDCLPPAAPYADLPEGVAATYRAELRSDYAAYFDAAQKYLICLDRAQTTVRTELDAALESYERLFGAE
;
A
#
# COMPACT_ATOMS: atom_id res chain seq x y z
N MET A 1 -7.76 41.70 32.17
CA MET A 1 -7.34 40.29 32.17
C MET A 1 -7.51 39.76 30.76
N ALA A 2 -6.43 39.74 29.97
CA ALA A 2 -6.47 39.20 28.61
C ALA A 2 -6.13 37.70 28.68
N ALA A 3 -7.09 36.86 28.32
CA ALA A 3 -6.89 35.41 28.23
C ALA A 3 -6.23 35.10 26.90
N LEU A 4 -4.94 34.73 26.91
CA LEU A 4 -4.28 34.11 25.77
C LEU A 4 -4.79 32.67 25.64
N THR A 5 -5.65 32.43 24.66
CA THR A 5 -6.02 31.10 24.22
C THR A 5 -4.85 30.50 23.42
N LEU A 6 -4.12 29.57 24.03
CA LEU A 6 -3.21 28.68 23.28
C LEU A 6 -4.06 27.76 22.40
N VAL A 7 -4.15 28.08 21.11
CA VAL A 7 -4.56 27.12 20.09
C VAL A 7 -3.37 26.17 19.92
N GLY A 8 -3.44 25.00 20.56
CA GLY A 8 -2.49 23.92 20.31
C GLY A 8 -2.60 23.51 18.85
N LEU A 9 -1.51 23.67 18.10
CA LEU A 9 -1.30 23.03 16.81
C LEU A 9 -1.23 21.51 17.04
N VAL A 10 -2.40 20.87 17.14
CA VAL A 10 -2.50 19.42 17.04
C VAL A 10 -2.35 19.11 15.55
N GLY A 11 -1.10 18.97 15.11
CA GLY A 11 -0.81 18.41 13.79
C GLY A 11 -1.40 16.99 13.73
N PRO A 12 -1.92 16.54 12.58
CA PRO A 12 -2.35 15.16 12.44
C PRO A 12 -1.19 14.23 12.83
N PRO A 13 -1.48 13.08 13.49
CA PRO A 13 -0.43 12.12 13.81
C PRO A 13 0.33 11.81 12.53
N ALA A 14 1.66 11.93 12.58
CA ALA A 14 2.54 11.51 11.49
C ALA A 14 2.45 9.99 11.37
N SER A 15 1.40 9.51 10.71
CA SER A 15 1.28 8.13 10.28
C SER A 15 2.43 7.88 9.31
N ALA A 16 3.24 6.85 9.58
CA ALA A 16 4.24 6.42 8.62
C ALA A 16 3.53 6.12 7.29
N GLN A 17 3.85 6.90 6.27
CA GLN A 17 3.26 6.81 4.94
C GLN A 17 3.71 5.51 4.31
N VAL A 18 2.78 4.71 3.80
CA VAL A 18 3.12 3.53 3.02
C VAL A 18 3.32 4.00 1.59
N THR A 19 4.46 3.65 1.01
CA THR A 19 4.75 3.90 -0.40
C THR A 19 4.73 2.59 -1.16
N ALA A 20 4.65 2.65 -2.49
CA ALA A 20 4.77 1.46 -3.32
C ALA A 20 6.14 0.76 -3.14
N PHE A 21 7.19 1.48 -2.72
CA PHE A 21 8.51 0.92 -2.45
C PHE A 21 8.55 0.04 -1.20
N ASP A 22 7.59 0.21 -0.28
CA ASP A 22 7.44 -0.63 0.90
C ASP A 22 6.76 -1.97 0.59
N CYS A 23 6.14 -2.09 -0.60
CA CYS A 23 5.39 -3.25 -1.03
C CYS A 23 6.27 -4.19 -1.84
N LEU A 24 6.56 -5.38 -1.28
CA LEU A 24 7.34 -6.39 -1.97
C LEU A 24 6.43 -7.34 -2.77
N PRO A 25 6.61 -7.45 -4.11
CA PRO A 25 5.87 -8.43 -4.90
C PRO A 25 6.29 -9.86 -4.54
N PRO A 26 5.35 -10.81 -4.46
CA PRO A 26 5.69 -12.21 -4.23
C PRO A 26 6.39 -12.82 -5.44
N ALA A 27 7.33 -13.73 -5.20
CA ALA A 27 7.92 -14.55 -6.25
C ALA A 27 6.91 -15.57 -6.76
N ALA A 28 6.65 -15.58 -8.08
CA ALA A 28 5.77 -16.56 -8.69
C ALA A 28 6.38 -17.97 -8.60
N PRO A 29 5.56 -19.02 -8.37
CA PRO A 29 6.03 -20.40 -8.47
C PRO A 29 6.53 -20.72 -9.88
N TYR A 30 7.51 -21.61 -9.97
CA TYR A 30 8.06 -22.05 -11.25
C TYR A 30 7.04 -22.90 -12.02
N ALA A 31 6.76 -22.53 -13.27
CA ALA A 31 5.71 -23.14 -14.08
C ALA A 31 6.23 -24.10 -15.17
N ASP A 32 7.51 -23.99 -15.57
CA ASP A 32 8.09 -24.78 -16.67
C ASP A 32 8.59 -26.14 -16.20
N LEU A 33 7.65 -26.98 -15.75
CA LEU A 33 7.96 -28.28 -15.18
C LEU A 33 8.15 -29.37 -16.26
N PRO A 34 9.16 -30.25 -16.12
CA PRO A 34 9.28 -31.44 -16.95
C PRO A 34 8.05 -32.35 -16.87
N GLU A 35 7.87 -33.21 -17.89
CA GLU A 35 6.76 -34.16 -17.93
C GLU A 35 6.72 -35.03 -16.66
N GLY A 36 5.52 -35.24 -16.11
CA GLY A 36 5.29 -36.06 -14.92
C GLY A 36 5.62 -35.39 -13.59
N VAL A 37 6.45 -34.33 -13.56
CA VAL A 37 6.87 -33.65 -12.32
C VAL A 37 5.67 -33.07 -11.57
N ALA A 38 4.72 -32.45 -12.27
CA ALA A 38 3.51 -31.90 -11.65
C ALA A 38 2.61 -32.97 -11.00
N ALA A 39 2.60 -34.19 -11.54
CA ALA A 39 1.84 -35.29 -10.98
C ALA A 39 2.54 -35.87 -9.75
N THR A 40 3.87 -36.02 -9.81
CA THR A 40 4.72 -36.53 -8.74
C THR A 40 4.72 -35.61 -7.51
N TYR A 41 4.85 -34.29 -7.73
CA TYR A 41 4.99 -33.29 -6.65
C TYR A 41 3.72 -32.45 -6.45
N ARG A 42 2.54 -33.05 -6.69
CA ARG A 42 1.27 -32.32 -6.70
C ARG A 42 0.97 -31.64 -5.36
N ALA A 43 1.35 -32.25 -4.23
CA ALA A 43 1.06 -31.72 -2.91
C ALA A 43 1.94 -30.50 -2.60
N GLU A 44 3.23 -30.61 -2.91
CA GLU A 44 4.24 -29.58 -2.75
C GLU A 44 3.92 -28.38 -3.63
N LEU A 45 3.67 -28.60 -4.93
CA LEU A 45 3.29 -27.52 -5.85
C LEU A 45 2.01 -26.82 -5.38
N ARG A 46 1.00 -27.55 -4.89
CA ARG A 46 -0.21 -26.94 -4.35
C ARG A 46 0.10 -26.05 -3.14
N SER A 47 1.02 -26.48 -2.28
CA SER A 47 1.49 -25.68 -1.14
C SER A 47 2.20 -24.40 -1.60
N ASP A 48 3.07 -24.50 -2.61
CA ASP A 48 3.80 -23.34 -3.16
C ASP A 48 2.85 -22.31 -3.77
N TYR A 49 1.86 -22.76 -4.55
CA TYR A 49 0.81 -21.87 -5.09
C TYR A 49 -0.04 -21.25 -3.98
N ALA A 50 -0.42 -22.01 -2.95
CA ALA A 50 -1.18 -21.48 -1.83
C ALA A 50 -0.40 -20.38 -1.08
N ALA A 51 0.91 -20.61 -0.85
CA ALA A 51 1.79 -19.61 -0.25
C ALA A 51 1.93 -18.35 -1.12
N TYR A 52 2.08 -18.53 -2.44
CA TYR A 52 2.08 -17.41 -3.39
C TYR A 52 0.79 -16.60 -3.33
N PHE A 53 -0.38 -17.24 -3.29
CA PHE A 53 -1.66 -16.54 -3.24
C PHE A 53 -1.88 -15.76 -1.94
N ASP A 54 -1.44 -16.29 -0.80
CA ASP A 54 -1.44 -15.55 0.47
C ASP A 54 -0.52 -14.32 0.41
N ALA A 55 0.70 -14.51 -0.11
CA ALA A 55 1.65 -13.42 -0.29
C ALA A 55 1.17 -12.35 -1.29
N ALA A 56 0.49 -12.76 -2.37
CA ALA A 56 -0.10 -11.86 -3.35
C ALA A 56 -1.21 -11.00 -2.75
N GLN A 57 -2.06 -11.57 -1.88
CA GLN A 57 -3.08 -10.79 -1.17
C GLN A 57 -2.44 -9.76 -0.24
N LYS A 58 -1.39 -10.14 0.51
CA LYS A 58 -0.63 -9.20 1.35
C LYS A 58 -0.02 -8.06 0.54
N TYR A 59 0.54 -8.38 -0.63
CA TYR A 59 1.09 -7.39 -1.54
C TYR A 59 0.02 -6.40 -2.04
N LEU A 60 -1.16 -6.90 -2.45
CA LEU A 60 -2.27 -6.04 -2.87
C LEU A 60 -2.78 -5.14 -1.75
N ILE A 61 -2.89 -5.65 -0.52
CA ILE A 61 -3.25 -4.84 0.66
C ILE A 61 -2.23 -3.73 0.90
N CYS A 62 -0.93 -4.02 0.71
CA CYS A 62 0.10 -2.99 0.82
C CYS A 62 -0.07 -1.90 -0.25
N LEU A 63 -0.28 -2.29 -1.52
CA LEU A 63 -0.47 -1.35 -2.61
C LEU A 63 -1.71 -0.47 -2.43
N ASP A 64 -2.80 -1.02 -1.89
CA ASP A 64 -4.02 -0.25 -1.57
C ASP A 64 -3.75 0.85 -0.52
N ARG A 65 -2.93 0.53 0.50
CA ARG A 65 -2.48 1.52 1.49
C ARG A 65 -1.61 2.59 0.84
N ALA A 66 -0.67 2.19 -0.04
CA ALA A 66 0.16 3.13 -0.77
C ALA A 66 -0.67 4.06 -1.67
N GLN A 67 -1.68 3.52 -2.36
CA GLN A 67 -2.61 4.32 -3.14
C GLN A 67 -3.38 5.31 -2.26
N THR A 68 -3.81 4.89 -1.08
CA THR A 68 -4.51 5.75 -0.13
C THR A 68 -3.60 6.90 0.32
N THR A 69 -2.33 6.63 0.63
CA THR A 69 -1.33 7.67 0.94
C THR A 69 -1.23 8.70 -0.19
N VAL A 70 -1.04 8.27 -1.44
CA VAL A 70 -0.91 9.19 -2.58
C VAL A 70 -2.19 10.01 -2.81
N ARG A 71 -3.37 9.41 -2.62
CA ARG A 71 -4.65 10.14 -2.72
C ARG A 71 -4.74 11.26 -1.68
N THR A 72 -4.37 10.97 -0.44
CA THR A 72 -4.34 11.99 0.63
C THR A 72 -3.38 13.14 0.28
N GLU A 73 -2.21 12.84 -0.28
CA GLU A 73 -1.26 13.87 -0.72
C GLU A 73 -1.81 14.71 -1.87
N LEU A 74 -2.49 14.07 -2.82
CA LEU A 74 -3.13 14.77 -3.95
C LEU A 74 -4.24 15.70 -3.46
N ASP A 75 -5.11 15.24 -2.56
CA ASP A 75 -6.20 16.05 -2.01
C ASP A 75 -5.64 17.28 -1.28
N ALA A 76 -4.57 17.12 -0.49
CA ALA A 76 -3.91 18.22 0.19
C ALA A 76 -3.26 19.22 -0.79
N ALA A 77 -2.69 18.74 -1.90
CA ALA A 77 -2.14 19.60 -2.94
C ALA A 77 -3.23 20.40 -3.66
N LEU A 78 -4.39 19.78 -3.93
CA LEU A 78 -5.56 20.43 -4.52
C LEU A 78 -6.13 21.51 -3.59
N GLU A 79 -6.30 21.22 -2.30
CA GLU A 79 -6.74 22.23 -1.31
C GLU A 79 -5.78 23.42 -1.28
N SER A 80 -4.47 23.16 -1.32
CA SER A 80 -3.47 24.23 -1.37
C SER A 80 -3.54 25.05 -2.65
N TYR A 81 -3.82 24.42 -3.80
CA TYR A 81 -4.02 25.11 -5.06
C TYR A 81 -5.26 26.01 -5.01
N GLU A 82 -6.41 25.48 -4.57
CA GLU A 82 -7.67 26.23 -4.45
C GLU A 82 -7.53 27.44 -3.51
N ARG A 83 -6.80 27.29 -2.41
CA ARG A 83 -6.51 28.41 -1.50
C ARG A 83 -5.68 29.53 -2.16
N LEU A 84 -4.77 29.18 -3.06
CA LEU A 84 -3.86 30.14 -3.71
C LEU A 84 -4.47 30.77 -4.96
N PHE A 85 -5.30 30.04 -5.71
CA PHE A 85 -5.73 30.41 -7.05
C PHE A 85 -7.24 30.27 -7.31
N GLY A 86 -8.00 29.71 -6.36
CA GLY A 86 -9.42 29.37 -6.54
C GLY A 86 -10.43 30.49 -6.24
N ALA A 87 -9.98 31.69 -5.86
CA ALA A 87 -10.83 32.87 -5.71
C ALA A 87 -10.63 33.81 -6.91
N GLU A 88 -11.28 33.49 -8.03
CA GLU A 88 -11.57 34.42 -9.14
C GLU A 88 -13.08 34.66 -9.23
#